data_AF-A0A351J0B0-F1
#
_entry.id   AF-A0A351J0B0-F1
#
_cell.length_a   1.000
_cell.length_b   1.000
_cell.length_c   1.000
_cell.angle_alpha   90.00
_cell.angle_beta   90.00
_cell.angle_gamma   90.00
#
_symmetry.space_group_name_H-M   'P 1'
#
loop_
_entity.id
_entity.type
_entity.pdbx_description
1 polymer ?
#
loop_
_entity_poly.entity_id
_entity_poly.type
_entity_poly.pdbx_seq_one_letter_code
_entity_poly.pdbx_strand_id
1 'polypeptide(L)'
;QYNELVENITNNIEKYELGVAVSKLYDFIWDVFCDWYIELIKPRLFEKESDSNQAAQNTIAYVFTGTLKLLHPFMPFITEEIWLRLPHEGESIMVSSWPQPFPVSFPEEADRLEKVITAIRAIRNRRSEMNVPPSKKTRLIIETALPQVFEETEVFFQRLAGASDVS
;
A
#
# COMPACT_ATOMS: atom_id res chain seq x y z
N GLN A 1 -5.56 0.94 7.36
CA GLN A 1 -5.55 0.14 6.12
C GLN A 1 -5.33 -1.36 6.35
N TYR A 2 -4.12 -1.88 6.62
CA TYR A 2 -3.94 -3.35 6.78
C TYR A 2 -4.77 -3.97 7.93
N ASN A 3 -4.79 -3.33 9.11
CA ASN A 3 -5.62 -3.81 10.23
C ASN A 3 -7.12 -3.88 9.86
N GLU A 4 -7.64 -2.83 9.23
CA GLU A 4 -9.03 -2.78 8.77
C GLU A 4 -9.30 -3.84 7.71
N LEU A 5 -8.32 -4.14 6.83
CA LEU A 5 -8.43 -5.24 5.88
C LEU A 5 -8.60 -6.57 6.61
N VAL A 6 -7.72 -6.89 7.56
CA VAL A 6 -7.82 -8.14 8.34
C VAL A 6 -9.19 -8.29 8.98
N GLU A 7 -9.69 -7.26 9.66
CA GLU A 7 -11.02 -7.27 10.29
C GLU A 7 -12.15 -7.45 9.27
N ASN A 8 -12.12 -6.68 8.18
CA ASN A 8 -13.13 -6.73 7.14
C ASN A 8 -13.21 -8.11 6.48
N ILE A 9 -12.06 -8.67 6.08
CA ILE A 9 -11.98 -9.98 5.41
C ILE A 9 -12.43 -11.08 6.36
N THR A 10 -12.00 -11.05 7.61
CA THR A 10 -12.43 -12.02 8.63
C THR A 10 -13.95 -11.99 8.78
N ASN A 11 -14.54 -10.80 8.97
CA ASN A 11 -15.98 -10.64 9.08
C ASN A 11 -16.74 -11.09 7.82
N ASN A 12 -16.23 -10.79 6.62
CA ASN A 12 -16.86 -11.18 5.37
C ASN A 12 -16.81 -12.72 5.19
N ILE A 13 -15.71 -13.38 5.54
CA ILE A 13 -15.59 -14.84 5.47
C ILE A 13 -16.54 -15.51 6.48
N GLU A 14 -16.61 -15.00 7.71
CA GLU A 14 -17.53 -15.53 8.75
C GLU A 14 -19.01 -15.42 8.33
N LYS A 15 -19.35 -14.40 7.53
CA LYS A 15 -20.69 -14.20 6.96
C LYS A 15 -20.92 -14.90 5.62
N TYR A 16 -19.95 -15.68 5.14
CA TYR A 16 -19.97 -16.32 3.82
C TYR A 16 -20.05 -15.34 2.62
N GLU A 17 -19.65 -14.10 2.82
CA GLU A 17 -19.60 -13.04 1.80
C GLU A 17 -18.27 -13.10 1.02
N LEU A 18 -17.94 -14.27 0.47
CA LEU A 18 -16.63 -14.57 -0.13
C LEU A 18 -16.29 -13.65 -1.33
N GLY A 19 -17.30 -13.28 -2.13
CA GLY A 19 -17.12 -12.35 -3.25
C GLY A 19 -16.71 -10.95 -2.81
N VAL A 20 -17.25 -10.47 -1.68
CA VAL A 20 -16.90 -9.16 -1.11
C VAL A 20 -15.50 -9.22 -0.51
N ALA A 21 -15.16 -10.31 0.18
CA ALA A 21 -13.84 -10.53 0.74
C ALA A 21 -12.74 -10.50 -0.35
N VAL A 22 -12.89 -11.28 -1.42
CA VAL A 22 -11.88 -11.33 -2.49
C VAL A 22 -11.75 -10.00 -3.23
N SER A 23 -12.85 -9.27 -3.44
CA SER A 23 -12.81 -7.92 -4.04
C SER A 23 -11.99 -6.96 -3.18
N LYS A 24 -12.26 -6.89 -1.87
CA LYS A 24 -11.51 -6.03 -0.95
C LYS A 24 -10.02 -6.38 -0.89
N LEU A 25 -9.68 -7.68 -0.93
CA LEU A 25 -8.28 -8.13 -1.00
C LEU A 25 -7.61 -7.69 -2.29
N TYR A 26 -8.31 -7.83 -3.42
CA TYR A 26 -7.80 -7.40 -4.72
C TYR A 26 -7.52 -5.90 -4.72
N ASP A 27 -8.49 -5.08 -4.27
CA ASP A 27 -8.35 -3.63 -4.18
C ASP A 27 -7.17 -3.24 -3.29
N PHE A 28 -7.01 -3.90 -2.13
CA PHE A 28 -5.86 -3.65 -1.27
C PHE A 28 -4.52 -4.00 -1.92
N ILE A 29 -4.42 -5.18 -2.56
CA ILE A 29 -3.16 -5.62 -3.18
C ILE A 29 -2.74 -4.67 -4.29
N TRP A 30 -3.66 -4.31 -5.18
CA TRP A 30 -3.34 -3.47 -6.33
C TRP A 30 -3.30 -1.99 -5.96
N ASP A 31 -4.40 -1.45 -5.46
CA ASP A 31 -4.61 -0.01 -5.34
C ASP A 31 -3.95 0.61 -4.11
N VAL A 32 -3.52 -0.19 -3.13
CA VAL A 32 -2.88 0.30 -1.90
C VAL A 32 -1.45 -0.21 -1.80
N PHE A 33 -1.28 -1.52 -1.84
CA PHE A 33 0.02 -2.13 -1.59
C PHE A 33 0.99 -1.93 -2.77
N CYS A 34 0.64 -2.38 -3.97
CA CYS A 34 1.50 -2.29 -5.14
C CYS A 34 1.66 -0.85 -5.66
N ASP A 35 0.54 -0.14 -5.90
CA ASP A 35 0.57 1.18 -6.54
C ASP A 35 1.16 2.30 -5.67
N TRP A 36 0.96 2.23 -4.34
CA TRP A 36 1.43 3.26 -3.42
C TRP A 36 2.51 2.78 -2.49
N TYR A 37 2.21 1.79 -1.65
CA TYR A 37 3.13 1.46 -0.56
C TYR A 37 4.51 1.03 -1.08
N ILE A 38 4.57 0.12 -2.06
CA ILE A 38 5.83 -0.31 -2.68
C ILE A 38 6.54 0.87 -3.36
N GLU A 39 5.83 1.72 -4.10
CA GLU A 39 6.44 2.89 -4.75
C GLU A 39 7.02 3.90 -3.76
N LEU A 40 6.33 4.12 -2.63
CA LEU A 40 6.74 5.06 -1.58
C LEU A 40 7.99 4.61 -0.82
N ILE A 41 8.14 3.30 -0.59
CA ILE A 41 9.27 2.76 0.20
C ILE A 41 10.49 2.41 -0.64
N LYS A 42 10.41 2.34 -1.98
CA LYS A 42 11.56 2.15 -2.88
C LYS A 42 12.82 2.94 -2.48
N PRO A 43 12.78 4.26 -2.22
CA PRO A 43 13.98 4.98 -1.80
C PRO A 43 14.60 4.43 -0.51
N ARG A 44 13.77 4.08 0.47
CA ARG A 44 14.22 3.46 1.73
C ARG A 44 14.84 2.08 1.47
N LEU A 45 14.32 1.33 0.51
CA LEU A 45 14.86 0.02 0.12
C LEU A 45 16.22 0.10 -0.59
N PHE A 46 16.51 1.21 -1.30
CA PHE A 46 17.80 1.42 -1.96
C PHE A 46 18.89 1.98 -1.04
N GLU A 47 18.52 2.57 0.09
CA GLU A 47 19.43 3.04 1.13
C GLU A 47 19.89 1.89 2.03
N LYS A 48 20.72 1.01 1.48
CA LYS A 48 21.18 -0.23 2.13
C LYS A 48 21.81 0.04 3.51
N GLU A 49 21.62 -0.91 4.43
CA GLU A 49 22.25 -0.94 5.76
C GLU A 49 21.87 0.24 6.68
N SER A 50 20.71 0.87 6.44
CA SER A 50 20.12 1.87 7.34
C SER A 50 18.99 1.28 8.19
N ASP A 51 18.75 1.88 9.37
CA ASP A 51 17.57 1.54 10.19
C ASP A 51 16.26 1.73 9.41
N SER A 52 16.23 2.75 8.54
CA SER A 52 15.10 3.02 7.65
C SER A 52 14.84 1.87 6.67
N ASN A 53 15.90 1.28 6.11
CA ASN A 53 15.84 0.13 5.21
C ASN A 53 15.28 -1.11 5.92
N GLN A 54 15.82 -1.43 7.09
CA GLN A 54 15.38 -2.59 7.87
C GLN A 54 13.92 -2.44 8.30
N ALA A 55 13.51 -1.24 8.76
CA ALA A 55 12.13 -0.98 9.12
C ALA A 55 11.16 -1.12 7.93
N ALA A 56 11.57 -0.67 6.73
CA ALA A 56 10.77 -0.84 5.51
C ALA A 56 10.63 -2.33 5.14
N GLN A 57 11.73 -3.09 5.16
CA GLN A 57 11.72 -4.54 4.89
C GLN A 57 10.82 -5.30 5.86
N ASN A 58 10.94 -5.03 7.16
CA ASN A 58 10.13 -5.68 8.19
C ASN A 58 8.63 -5.39 7.98
N THR A 59 8.29 -4.14 7.66
CA THR A 59 6.89 -3.75 7.44
C THR A 59 6.31 -4.41 6.18
N ILE A 60 7.06 -4.44 5.07
CA ILE A 60 6.64 -5.16 3.84
C ILE A 60 6.44 -6.64 4.15
N ALA A 61 7.43 -7.29 4.78
CA ALA A 61 7.37 -8.71 5.07
C ALA A 61 6.16 -9.07 5.94
N TYR A 62 5.88 -8.27 6.97
CA TYR A 62 4.71 -8.44 7.83
C TYR A 62 3.38 -8.31 7.07
N VAL A 63 3.19 -7.20 6.36
CA VAL A 63 1.94 -6.91 5.64
C VAL A 63 1.73 -7.91 4.50
N PHE A 64 2.78 -8.23 3.74
CA PHE A 64 2.69 -9.16 2.62
C PHE A 64 2.39 -10.59 3.07
N THR A 65 3.08 -11.08 4.11
CA THR A 65 2.82 -12.41 4.68
C THR A 65 1.38 -12.51 5.18
N GLY A 66 0.90 -11.49 5.90
CA GLY A 66 -0.48 -11.44 6.35
C GLY A 66 -1.50 -11.42 5.21
N THR A 67 -1.22 -10.64 4.16
CA THR A 67 -2.07 -10.57 2.96
C THR A 67 -2.13 -11.90 2.21
N LEU A 68 -1.01 -12.63 2.10
CA LEU A 68 -0.98 -13.98 1.52
C LEU A 68 -1.86 -14.95 2.30
N LYS A 69 -1.84 -14.88 3.64
CA LYS A 69 -2.70 -15.72 4.49
C LYS A 69 -4.18 -15.41 4.28
N LEU A 70 -4.55 -14.13 4.19
CA LEU A 70 -5.94 -13.73 3.87
C LEU A 70 -6.38 -14.19 2.48
N LEU A 71 -5.46 -14.22 1.51
CA LEU A 71 -5.72 -14.59 0.13
C LEU A 71 -5.76 -16.11 -0.10
N HIS A 72 -5.10 -16.89 0.77
CA HIS A 72 -4.95 -18.34 0.61
C HIS A 72 -6.26 -19.11 0.41
N PRO A 73 -7.38 -18.81 1.11
CA PRO A 73 -8.66 -19.47 0.87
C PRO A 73 -9.18 -19.35 -0.57
N PHE A 74 -8.74 -18.33 -1.31
CA PHE A 74 -9.16 -18.06 -2.68
C PHE A 74 -8.13 -18.53 -3.72
N MET A 75 -6.84 -18.46 -3.40
CA MET A 75 -5.74 -18.76 -4.33
C MET A 75 -4.67 -19.66 -3.69
N PRO A 76 -5.01 -20.92 -3.35
CA PRO A 76 -4.19 -21.73 -2.44
C PRO A 76 -2.81 -22.08 -2.98
N PHE A 77 -2.70 -22.42 -4.27
CA PHE A 77 -1.44 -22.89 -4.84
C PHE A 77 -0.37 -21.79 -4.96
N ILE A 78 -0.75 -20.63 -5.47
CA ILE A 78 0.22 -19.53 -5.69
C ILE A 78 0.61 -18.88 -4.36
N THR A 79 -0.33 -18.76 -3.42
CA THR A 79 -0.03 -18.18 -2.10
C THR A 79 0.90 -19.09 -1.30
N GLU A 80 0.73 -20.41 -1.39
CA GLU A 80 1.66 -21.40 -0.82
C GLU A 80 3.06 -21.27 -1.43
N GLU A 81 3.15 -21.25 -2.77
CA GLU A 81 4.44 -21.17 -3.47
C GLU A 81 5.22 -19.90 -3.12
N ILE A 82 4.52 -18.77 -3.00
CA ILE A 82 5.14 -17.49 -2.61
C ILE A 82 5.54 -17.53 -1.12
N TRP A 83 4.65 -17.99 -0.24
CA TRP A 83 4.88 -17.99 1.20
C TRP A 83 6.09 -18.83 1.59
N LEU A 84 6.26 -20.00 0.96
CA LEU A 84 7.42 -20.88 1.17
C LEU A 84 8.76 -20.26 0.78
N ARG A 85 8.78 -19.17 -0.01
CA ARG A 85 9.99 -18.44 -0.41
C ARG A 85 10.29 -17.22 0.47
N LEU A 86 9.37 -16.84 1.35
CA LEU A 86 9.57 -15.73 2.29
C LEU A 86 10.18 -16.25 3.60
N PRO A 87 10.78 -15.38 4.42
CA PRO A 87 11.07 -15.73 5.81
C PRO A 87 9.76 -16.04 6.55
N HIS A 88 9.58 -17.29 6.97
CA HIS A 88 8.36 -17.78 7.62
C HIS A 88 8.66 -18.85 8.67
N GLU A 89 7.66 -19.14 9.50
CA GLU A 89 7.63 -20.28 10.42
C GLU A 89 6.49 -21.23 10.04
N GLY A 90 6.74 -22.54 10.07
CA GLY A 90 5.78 -23.59 9.74
C GLY A 90 6.03 -24.25 8.38
N GLU A 91 5.28 -25.31 8.09
CA GLU A 91 5.48 -26.14 6.88
C GLU A 91 4.61 -25.72 5.70
N SER A 92 3.46 -25.08 5.96
CA SER A 92 2.48 -24.69 4.93
C SER A 92 1.65 -23.51 5.41
N ILE A 93 1.29 -22.61 4.51
CA ILE A 93 0.42 -21.47 4.82
C ILE A 93 -0.99 -21.93 5.20
N MET A 94 -1.42 -23.11 4.70
CA MET A 94 -2.74 -23.69 4.94
C MET A 94 -3.01 -23.98 6.42
N VAL A 95 -1.98 -24.37 7.17
CA VAL A 95 -2.07 -24.68 8.61
C VAL A 95 -1.53 -23.54 9.49
N SER A 96 -1.18 -22.40 8.88
CA SER A 96 -0.68 -21.25 9.61
C SER A 96 -1.81 -20.51 10.33
N SER A 97 -1.49 -19.82 11.43
CA SER A 97 -2.46 -19.02 12.16
C SER A 97 -3.03 -17.91 11.28
N TRP A 98 -4.35 -17.73 11.34
CA TRP A 98 -5.05 -16.61 10.71
C TRP A 98 -4.48 -15.27 11.20
N PRO A 99 -4.22 -14.30 10.32
CA PRO A 99 -3.62 -13.03 10.72
C PRO A 99 -4.53 -12.27 11.67
N GLN A 100 -3.90 -11.54 12.58
CA GLN A 100 -4.58 -10.65 13.53
C GLN A 100 -4.17 -9.20 13.25
N PRO A 101 -5.04 -8.21 13.55
CA PRO A 101 -4.66 -6.81 13.46
C PRO A 101 -3.40 -6.51 14.30
N PHE A 102 -2.54 -5.65 13.78
CA PHE A 102 -1.37 -5.19 14.53
C PHE A 102 -1.83 -4.31 15.70
N PRO A 103 -1.22 -4.39 16.90
CA PRO A 103 -1.72 -3.69 18.10
C PRO A 103 -1.77 -2.16 17.99
N VAL A 104 -1.01 -1.58 17.07
CA VAL A 104 -0.93 -0.13 16.87
C VAL A 104 -1.61 0.24 15.56
N SER A 105 -2.35 1.35 15.58
CA SER A 105 -2.97 1.95 14.40
C SER A 105 -2.69 3.44 14.34
N PHE A 106 -2.72 3.99 13.12
CA PHE A 106 -2.34 5.37 12.80
C PHE A 106 -3.43 6.00 11.92
N PRO A 107 -4.65 6.20 12.45
CA PRO A 107 -5.80 6.63 11.64
C PRO A 107 -5.64 8.05 11.09
N GLU A 108 -5.01 8.96 11.84
CA GLU A 108 -4.78 10.33 11.38
C GLU A 108 -3.76 10.38 10.24
N GLU A 109 -2.68 9.61 10.35
CA GLU A 109 -1.66 9.50 9.31
C GLU A 109 -2.21 8.83 8.05
N ALA A 110 -3.06 7.81 8.22
CA ALA A 110 -3.75 7.17 7.10
C ALA A 110 -4.65 8.17 6.36
N ASP A 111 -5.44 8.99 7.08
CA ASP A 111 -6.30 10.03 6.48
C ASP A 111 -5.48 11.13 5.78
N ARG A 112 -4.35 11.56 6.37
CA ARG A 112 -3.42 12.49 5.71
C ARG A 112 -2.86 11.91 4.41
N LEU A 113 -2.41 10.66 4.45
CA LEU A 113 -1.87 9.99 3.26
C LEU A 113 -2.93 9.83 2.17
N GLU A 114 -4.17 9.50 2.53
CA GLU A 114 -5.27 9.35 1.57
C GLU A 114 -5.57 10.67 0.83
N LYS A 115 -5.50 11.82 1.52
CA LYS A 115 -5.64 13.14 0.90
C LYS A 115 -4.53 13.40 -0.14
N VAL A 116 -3.30 13.01 0.18
CA VAL A 116 -2.15 13.14 -0.73
C VAL A 116 -2.32 12.22 -1.95
N ILE A 117 -2.70 10.96 -1.73
CA ILE A 117 -3.01 9.98 -2.80
C ILE A 117 -4.11 10.51 -3.72
N THR A 118 -5.19 11.04 -3.15
CA THR A 118 -6.31 11.63 -3.88
C THR A 118 -5.86 12.79 -4.76
N ALA A 119 -5.04 13.70 -4.21
CA ALA A 119 -4.49 14.81 -4.97
C ALA A 119 -3.59 14.33 -6.13
N ILE A 120 -2.71 13.36 -5.89
CA ILE A 120 -1.84 12.78 -6.93
C ILE A 120 -2.67 12.11 -8.03
N ARG A 121 -3.73 11.35 -7.68
CA ARG A 121 -4.66 10.75 -8.65
C ARG A 121 -5.33 11.83 -9.51
N ALA A 122 -5.82 12.90 -8.89
CA ALA A 122 -6.43 14.02 -9.61
C ALA A 122 -5.43 14.67 -10.59
N ILE A 123 -4.19 14.87 -10.18
CA ILE A 123 -3.12 15.41 -11.04
C ILE A 123 -2.85 14.46 -12.22
N ARG A 124 -2.70 13.15 -11.98
CA ARG A 124 -2.46 12.15 -13.03
C ARG A 124 -3.61 12.13 -14.05
N ASN A 125 -4.86 12.15 -13.57
CA ASN A 125 -6.04 12.20 -14.43
C ASN A 125 -6.05 13.46 -15.29
N ARG A 126 -5.81 14.63 -14.69
CA ARG A 126 -5.77 15.90 -15.43
C ARG A 126 -4.68 15.93 -16.48
N ARG A 127 -3.50 15.37 -16.18
CA ARG A 127 -2.41 15.23 -17.15
C ARG A 127 -2.78 14.32 -18.31
N SER A 128 -3.48 13.23 -18.03
CA SER A 128 -3.99 12.31 -19.05
C SER A 128 -5.00 13.00 -19.99
N GLU A 129 -5.97 13.73 -19.43
CA GLU A 129 -6.94 14.53 -20.21
C GLU A 129 -6.25 15.54 -21.14
N MET A 130 -5.14 16.13 -20.68
CA MET A 130 -4.35 17.08 -21.44
C MET A 130 -3.31 16.43 -22.37
N ASN A 131 -3.31 15.10 -22.50
CA ASN A 131 -2.33 14.32 -23.27
C ASN A 131 -0.86 14.64 -22.90
N VAL A 132 -0.61 14.96 -21.64
CA VAL A 132 0.75 15.21 -21.14
C VAL A 132 1.44 13.86 -20.91
N PRO A 133 2.58 13.58 -21.56
CA PRO A 133 3.29 12.32 -21.35
C PRO A 133 3.71 12.14 -19.87
N PRO A 134 3.66 10.91 -19.32
CA PRO A 134 4.06 10.65 -17.93
C PRO A 134 5.50 11.07 -17.61
N SER A 135 6.41 10.98 -18.59
CA SER A 135 7.82 11.33 -18.45
C SER A 135 8.09 12.84 -18.39
N LYS A 136 7.14 13.68 -18.85
CA LYS A 136 7.34 15.13 -18.92
C LYS A 136 7.04 15.75 -17.56
N LYS A 137 8.08 16.18 -16.82
CA LYS A 137 7.85 16.83 -15.53
C LYS A 137 7.20 18.21 -15.69
N THR A 138 6.34 18.60 -14.74
CA THR A 138 5.64 19.89 -14.72
C THR A 138 5.74 20.53 -13.35
N ARG A 139 5.83 21.87 -13.29
CA ARG A 139 5.70 22.59 -12.02
C ARG A 139 4.25 22.47 -11.54
N LEU A 140 4.06 22.10 -10.27
CA LEU A 140 2.76 22.01 -9.63
C LEU A 140 2.61 23.16 -8.64
N ILE A 141 1.42 23.74 -8.62
CA ILE A 141 1.03 24.72 -7.61
C ILE A 141 -0.15 24.13 -6.85
N ILE A 142 -0.01 23.95 -5.53
CA ILE A 142 -1.03 23.33 -4.69
C ILE A 142 -1.62 24.38 -3.75
N GLU A 143 -2.81 24.87 -4.09
CA GLU A 143 -3.59 25.71 -3.19
C GLU A 143 -4.42 24.81 -2.26
N THR A 144 -4.12 24.83 -0.95
CA THR A 144 -4.73 23.94 0.03
C THR A 144 -4.91 24.62 1.38
N ALA A 145 -5.94 24.21 2.13
CA ALA A 145 -6.13 24.58 3.53
C ALA A 145 -5.20 23.80 4.48
N LEU A 146 -4.44 22.82 3.98
CA LEU A 146 -3.59 21.91 4.75
C LEU A 146 -2.11 21.96 4.29
N PRO A 147 -1.43 23.12 4.29
CA PRO A 147 -0.11 23.27 3.68
C PRO A 147 0.93 22.28 4.23
N GLN A 148 0.96 22.08 5.55
CA GLN A 148 1.92 21.18 6.21
C GLN A 148 1.87 19.75 5.66
N VAL A 149 0.68 19.21 5.39
CA VAL A 149 0.52 17.83 4.87
C VAL A 149 1.18 17.68 3.51
N PHE A 150 1.09 18.70 2.65
CA PHE A 150 1.61 18.67 1.30
C PHE A 150 3.10 19.03 1.25
N GLU A 151 3.57 19.91 2.16
CA GLU A 151 5.00 20.21 2.34
C GLU A 151 5.77 18.97 2.82
N GLU A 152 5.27 18.26 3.83
CA GLU A 152 5.91 17.04 4.37
C GLU A 152 5.95 15.89 3.33
N THR A 153 5.07 15.93 2.33
CA THR A 153 4.92 14.87 1.32
C THR A 153 5.33 15.30 -0.09
N GLU A 154 6.07 16.39 -0.23
CA GLU A 154 6.54 16.93 -1.53
C GLU A 154 7.20 15.84 -2.41
N VAL A 155 8.04 15.01 -1.79
CA VAL A 155 8.77 13.93 -2.47
C VAL A 155 7.80 12.98 -3.20
N PHE A 156 6.59 12.78 -2.69
CA PHE A 156 5.58 11.92 -3.30
C PHE A 156 5.04 12.54 -4.59
N PHE A 157 4.82 13.86 -4.64
CA PHE A 157 4.37 14.55 -5.85
C PHE A 157 5.45 14.54 -6.94
N GLN A 158 6.72 14.74 -6.57
CA GLN A 158 7.83 14.68 -7.53
C GLN A 158 7.97 13.30 -8.19
N ARG A 159 7.75 12.22 -7.43
CA ARG A 159 7.91 10.85 -7.89
C ARG A 159 6.67 10.29 -8.57
N LEU A 160 5.50 10.51 -7.95
CA LEU A 160 4.26 9.85 -8.35
C LEU A 160 3.39 10.76 -9.22
N ALA A 161 3.40 12.08 -9.05
CA ALA A 161 2.63 13.00 -9.87
C ALA A 161 3.40 13.56 -11.09
N GLY A 162 4.70 13.26 -11.20
CA GLY A 162 5.58 13.79 -12.23
C GLY A 162 5.85 15.29 -12.07
N ALA A 163 5.91 15.77 -10.83
CA ALA A 163 6.25 17.17 -10.54
C ALA A 163 7.75 17.43 -10.74
N SER A 164 8.11 18.57 -11.33
CA SER A 164 9.49 19.06 -11.30
C SER A 164 9.79 19.84 -10.02
N ASP A 165 8.77 20.52 -9.50
CA ASP A 165 8.78 21.44 -8.37
C ASP A 165 7.33 21.54 -7.86
N VAL A 166 7.17 21.72 -6.55
CA VAL A 166 5.86 21.86 -5.89
C VAL A 166 5.91 23.12 -5.03
N SER A 167 4.95 24.02 -5.24
CA SER A 167 4.83 25.28 -4.49
C SER A 167 3.40 25.60 -4.10
#